data_AF-A0A0F8X419-F1
#
_entry.id   AF-A0A0F8X419-F1
#
_cell.length_a   1.000
_cell.length_b   1.000
_cell.length_c   1.000
_cell.angle_alpha   90.00
_cell.angle_beta   90.00
_cell.angle_gamma   90.00
#
_symmetry.space_group_name_H-M   'P 1'
#
loop_
_entity.id
_entity.type
_entity.pdbx_description
1 polymer ?
#
loop_
_entity_poly.entity_id
_entity_poly.type
_entity_poly.pdbx_seq_one_letter_code
_entity_poly.pdbx_strand_id
1 'polypeptide(L)'
;MEGFQITTITPDATTDQAVADKEAEFAIQAEEASLIGQDPFKMIEHGFMTIKTKKDGLKRLIPNFIQKKFIASVRKALYSGKPVRMLILKARQAGLSTIIEAIIYAFVSRMKGVNACVISDDLDGS
;
A
#
# COMPACT_ATOMS: atom_id res chain seq x y z
N MET A 1 22.29 55.07 25.30
CA MET A 1 21.07 54.62 24.59
C MET A 1 21.53 54.07 23.24
N GLU A 2 21.81 52.77 23.18
CA GLU A 2 22.12 52.10 21.92
C GLU A 2 20.99 51.10 21.65
N GLY A 3 20.40 51.22 20.46
CA GLY A 3 19.17 50.55 20.06
C GLY A 3 19.37 49.06 19.82
N PHE A 4 18.49 48.26 20.41
CA PHE A 4 18.34 46.83 20.17
C PHE A 4 17.66 46.63 18.81
N GLN A 5 18.41 46.18 17.79
CA GLN A 5 17.81 45.79 16.52
C GLN A 5 17.18 44.40 16.65
N ILE A 6 15.86 44.34 16.51
CA ILE A 6 15.12 43.08 16.39
C ILE A 6 15.31 42.58 14.96
N THR A 7 16.23 41.62 14.77
CA THR A 7 16.33 40.88 13.50
C THR A 7 15.08 40.04 13.33
N THR A 8 14.17 40.48 12.47
CA THR A 8 13.07 39.66 11.97
C THR A 8 13.65 38.49 11.19
N ILE A 9 13.63 37.30 11.79
CA ILE A 9 13.80 36.02 11.10
C ILE A 9 12.66 35.89 10.08
N THR A 10 12.98 36.12 8.81
CA THR A 10 12.14 35.70 7.67
C THR A 10 11.97 34.19 7.73
N PRO A 11 10.74 33.65 7.68
CA PRO A 11 10.55 32.20 7.59
C PRO A 11 11.07 31.72 6.23
N ASP A 12 12.10 30.87 6.26
CA ASP A 12 12.65 30.24 5.08
C ASP A 12 11.58 29.38 4.39
N ALA A 13 11.42 29.58 3.08
CA ALA A 13 10.46 28.90 2.18
C ALA A 13 10.55 27.35 2.21
N THR A 14 11.58 26.80 2.83
CA THR A 14 11.76 25.35 3.03
C THR A 14 10.81 24.77 4.08
N THR A 15 10.35 25.60 5.03
CA THR A 15 9.45 25.16 6.10
C THR A 15 8.02 24.97 5.60
N ASP A 16 7.55 25.83 4.69
CA ASP A 16 6.20 25.74 4.12
C ASP A 16 6.00 24.49 3.25
N GLN A 17 7.02 24.09 2.47
CA GLN A 17 6.97 22.90 1.64
C GLN A 17 6.85 21.62 2.51
N ALA A 18 7.63 21.53 3.59
CA ALA A 18 7.63 20.38 4.48
C ALA A 18 6.35 20.26 5.33
N VAL A 19 5.67 21.38 5.61
CA VAL A 19 4.37 21.40 6.29
C VAL A 19 3.26 20.98 5.31
N ALA A 20 3.28 21.48 4.07
CA ALA A 20 2.33 21.09 3.03
C ALA A 20 2.43 19.58 2.69
N ASP A 21 3.64 19.03 2.63
CA ASP A 21 3.85 17.60 2.40
C ASP A 21 3.31 16.74 3.56
N LYS A 22 3.47 17.20 4.81
CA LYS A 22 2.91 16.54 6.00
C LYS A 22 1.38 16.63 6.06
N GLU A 23 0.80 17.75 5.67
CA GLU A 23 -0.66 17.93 5.60
C GLU A 23 -1.27 17.05 4.51
N ALA A 24 -0.60 16.92 3.37
CA ALA A 24 -1.00 16.00 2.30
C ALA A 24 -0.86 14.53 2.73
N GLU A 25 0.21 14.15 3.42
CA GLU A 25 0.36 12.82 4.02
C GLU A 25 -0.75 12.53 5.04
N PHE A 26 -1.10 13.49 5.89
CA PHE A 26 -2.14 13.34 6.90
C PHE A 26 -3.54 13.21 6.28
N ALA A 27 -3.82 13.97 5.21
CA ALA A 27 -5.06 13.86 4.45
C ALA A 27 -5.18 12.50 3.77
N ILE A 28 -4.09 11.99 3.17
CA ILE A 28 -4.03 10.65 2.57
C ILE A 28 -4.26 9.58 3.64
N GLN A 29 -3.67 9.72 4.83
CA GLN A 29 -3.86 8.78 5.94
C GLN A 29 -5.31 8.78 6.48
N ALA A 30 -5.96 9.95 6.55
CA ALA A 30 -7.35 10.06 6.97
C ALA A 30 -8.32 9.46 5.94
N GLU A 31 -8.07 9.69 4.66
CA GLU A 31 -8.84 9.10 3.55
C GLU A 31 -8.62 7.58 3.48
N GLU A 32 -7.39 7.12 3.65
CA GLU A 32 -7.00 5.71 3.77
C GLU A 32 -7.79 5.02 4.90
N ALA A 33 -7.81 5.62 6.09
CA ALA A 33 -8.52 5.06 7.24
C ALA A 33 -10.04 4.96 6.99
N SER A 34 -10.63 5.94 6.31
CA SER A 34 -12.06 5.99 6.00
C SER A 34 -12.47 4.94 4.95
N LEU A 35 -11.67 4.78 3.88
CA LEU A 35 -12.00 3.89 2.78
C LEU A 35 -11.72 2.41 3.09
N ILE A 36 -10.66 2.12 3.85
CA ILE A 36 -10.16 0.75 4.05
C ILE A 36 -10.92 -0.02 5.13
N GLY A 37 -11.60 0.66 6.07
CA GLY A 37 -12.40 -0.01 7.10
C GLY A 37 -13.52 -0.92 6.56
N GLN A 38 -13.87 -0.81 5.27
CA GLN A 38 -15.00 -1.50 4.64
C GLN A 38 -14.59 -2.66 3.72
N ASP A 39 -13.44 -2.56 3.03
CA ASP A 39 -12.96 -3.58 2.10
C ASP A 39 -11.42 -3.56 2.03
N PRO A 40 -10.72 -4.64 2.46
CA PRO A 40 -9.27 -4.73 2.37
C PRO A 40 -8.71 -4.53 0.96
N PHE A 41 -9.44 -4.89 -0.10
CA PHE A 41 -8.96 -4.73 -1.47
C PHE A 41 -8.76 -3.26 -1.88
N LYS A 42 -9.47 -2.33 -1.24
CA LYS A 42 -9.31 -0.89 -1.49
C LYS A 42 -7.89 -0.41 -1.20
N MET A 43 -7.18 -1.06 -0.27
CA MET A 43 -5.78 -0.75 0.02
C MET A 43 -4.88 -0.87 -1.22
N ILE A 44 -5.17 -1.87 -2.05
CA ILE A 44 -4.40 -2.18 -3.26
C ILE A 44 -4.89 -1.34 -4.44
N GLU A 45 -6.19 -1.14 -4.58
CA GLU A 45 -6.78 -0.43 -5.71
C GLU A 45 -6.46 1.07 -5.72
N HIS A 46 -6.42 1.68 -4.54
CA HIS A 46 -6.10 3.09 -4.38
C HIS A 46 -4.58 3.35 -4.26
N GLY A 47 -3.76 2.30 -4.30
CA GLY A 47 -2.30 2.44 -4.30
C GLY A 47 -1.74 2.99 -2.98
N PHE A 48 -2.38 2.65 -1.85
CA PHE A 48 -1.89 3.01 -0.51
C PHE A 48 -0.67 2.17 -0.08
N MET A 49 -0.37 1.09 -0.81
CA MET A 49 0.81 0.27 -0.57
C MET A 49 2.01 0.74 -1.39
N THR A 50 3.20 0.54 -0.84
CA THR A 50 4.46 0.77 -1.55
C THR A 50 5.26 -0.53 -1.66
N ILE A 51 6.05 -0.64 -2.72
CA ILE A 51 6.97 -1.75 -2.97
C ILE A 51 8.39 -1.22 -3.09
N LYS A 52 9.34 -1.96 -2.54
CA LYS A 52 10.77 -1.70 -2.73
C LYS A 52 11.23 -2.31 -4.04
N THR A 53 11.67 -1.47 -4.95
CA THR A 53 12.28 -1.91 -6.21
C THR A 53 13.78 -2.09 -6.03
N LYS A 54 14.40 -2.94 -6.87
CA LYS A 54 15.84 -3.25 -6.79
C LYS A 54 16.74 -2.05 -7.12
N LYS A 55 16.25 -1.09 -7.90
CA LYS A 55 17.04 0.04 -8.43
C LYS A 55 16.50 1.40 -8.03
N ASP A 56 15.19 1.55 -7.92
CA ASP A 56 14.53 2.86 -7.86
C ASP A 56 13.86 3.15 -6.51
N GLY A 57 14.36 2.52 -5.43
CA GLY A 57 13.83 2.74 -4.08
C GLY A 57 12.37 2.29 -3.91
N LEU A 58 11.64 2.97 -3.03
CA LEU A 58 10.23 2.72 -2.75
C LEU A 58 9.36 3.37 -3.83
N LYS A 59 8.46 2.59 -4.44
CA LYS A 59 7.46 3.05 -5.42
C LYS A 59 6.06 2.62 -5.00
N ARG A 60 5.05 3.40 -5.37
CA ARG A 60 3.65 3.00 -5.14
C ARG A 60 3.31 1.72 -5.92
N LEU A 61 2.56 0.83 -5.27
CA LEU A 61 2.06 -0.39 -5.88
C LEU A 61 0.85 -0.05 -6.75
N ILE A 62 1.05 -0.03 -8.07
CA ILE A 62 -0.03 0.16 -9.05
C ILE A 62 -0.22 -1.16 -9.80
N PRO A 63 -1.35 -1.87 -9.61
CA PRO A 63 -1.56 -3.15 -10.26
C PRO A 63 -1.58 -3.03 -11.79
N ASN A 64 -0.87 -3.92 -12.47
CA ASN A 64 -0.93 -4.06 -13.93
C ASN A 64 -2.23 -4.76 -14.39
N PHE A 65 -2.46 -4.84 -15.70
CA PHE A 65 -3.70 -5.44 -16.25
C PHE A 65 -3.96 -6.88 -15.78
N ILE A 66 -2.93 -7.75 -15.79
CA ILE A 66 -3.06 -9.14 -15.36
C ILE A 66 -3.34 -9.23 -13.86
N GLN A 67 -2.66 -8.40 -13.07
CA GLN A 67 -2.85 -8.27 -11.63
C GLN A 67 -4.27 -7.79 -11.28
N LYS A 68 -4.80 -6.79 -12.00
CA LYS A 68 -6.19 -6.33 -11.83
C LYS A 68 -7.19 -7.45 -12.12
N LYS A 69 -6.98 -8.21 -13.20
CA LYS A 69 -7.83 -9.38 -13.53
C LYS A 69 -7.79 -10.45 -12.45
N PHE A 70 -6.61 -10.68 -11.87
CA PHE A 70 -6.45 -11.60 -10.76
C PHE A 70 -7.19 -11.12 -9.52
N ILE A 71 -7.01 -9.87 -9.10
CA ILE A 71 -7.72 -9.25 -7.96
C ILE A 71 -9.24 -9.38 -8.13
N ALA A 72 -9.76 -9.06 -9.32
CA ALA A 72 -11.20 -9.19 -9.59
C ALA A 72 -11.70 -10.63 -9.44
N SER A 73 -10.89 -11.61 -9.84
CA SER A 73 -11.23 -13.04 -9.72
C SER A 73 -11.22 -13.49 -8.26
N VAL A 74 -10.21 -13.07 -7.49
CA VAL A 74 -10.12 -13.34 -6.04
C VAL A 74 -11.32 -12.72 -5.32
N ARG A 75 -11.60 -11.44 -5.60
CA ARG A 75 -12.71 -10.69 -5.02
C ARG A 75 -14.05 -11.38 -5.29
N LYS A 76 -14.30 -11.77 -6.54
CA LYS A 76 -15.53 -12.51 -6.92
C LYS A 76 -15.66 -13.82 -6.16
N ALA A 77 -14.56 -14.57 -6.01
CA ALA A 77 -14.57 -15.83 -5.28
C ALA A 77 -14.85 -15.59 -3.78
N LEU A 78 -14.23 -14.58 -3.18
CA LEU A 78 -14.38 -14.27 -1.76
C LEU A 78 -15.82 -13.86 -1.41
N TYR A 79 -16.42 -12.98 -2.22
CA TYR A 79 -17.80 -12.55 -2.01
C TYR A 79 -18.86 -13.60 -2.39
N SER A 80 -18.45 -14.78 -2.88
CA SER A 80 -19.40 -15.88 -3.09
C SER A 80 -19.87 -16.54 -1.78
N GLY A 81 -19.27 -16.18 -0.64
CA GLY A 81 -19.61 -16.72 0.68
C GLY A 81 -19.15 -18.16 0.91
N LYS A 82 -18.33 -18.71 0.00
CA LYS A 82 -17.80 -20.07 0.07
C LYS A 82 -16.30 -20.05 0.34
N PRO A 83 -15.73 -21.11 0.94
CA PRO A 83 -14.28 -21.26 1.05
C PRO A 83 -13.60 -21.13 -0.32
N VAL A 84 -12.67 -20.19 -0.44
CA VAL A 84 -11.97 -19.89 -1.70
C VAL A 84 -10.71 -20.74 -1.81
N ARG A 85 -10.55 -21.43 -2.95
CA ARG A 85 -9.29 -22.07 -3.35
C ARG A 85 -8.98 -21.65 -4.78
N MET A 86 -7.78 -21.16 -5.02
CA MET A 86 -7.33 -20.72 -6.35
C MET A 86 -6.06 -21.47 -6.73
N LEU A 87 -6.07 -22.09 -7.91
CA LEU A 87 -4.88 -22.65 -8.56
C LEU A 87 -4.53 -21.76 -9.74
N ILE A 88 -3.28 -21.28 -9.77
CA ILE A 88 -2.83 -20.31 -10.77
C ILE A 88 -1.60 -20.88 -11.46
N LEU A 89 -1.72 -21.14 -12.76
CA LEU A 89 -0.56 -21.37 -13.60
C LEU A 89 0.01 -20.01 -13.98
N LYS A 90 1.16 -19.66 -13.39
CA LYS A 90 1.78 -18.33 -13.58
C LYS A 90 3.02 -18.38 -14.46
N ALA A 91 3.17 -17.38 -15.33
CA ALA A 91 4.43 -17.08 -16.00
C ALA A 91 5.34 -16.23 -15.08
N ARG A 92 6.67 -16.41 -15.14
CA ARG A 92 7.65 -15.83 -14.17
C ARG A 92 7.70 -14.30 -14.11
N GLN A 93 7.14 -13.57 -15.07
CA GLN A 93 7.35 -12.12 -15.22
C GLN A 93 6.09 -11.26 -14.95
N ALA A 94 4.96 -11.88 -14.54
CA ALA A 94 3.70 -11.15 -14.37
C ALA A 94 3.59 -10.35 -13.05
N GLY A 95 4.50 -10.58 -12.09
CA GLY A 95 4.45 -9.96 -10.77
C GLY A 95 3.25 -10.41 -9.93
N LEU A 96 2.73 -11.63 -10.14
CA LEU A 96 1.56 -12.13 -9.39
C LEU A 96 1.87 -12.34 -7.90
N SER A 97 3.09 -12.78 -7.56
CA SER A 97 3.49 -12.97 -6.15
C SER A 97 3.39 -11.66 -5.36
N THR A 98 3.77 -10.53 -5.95
CA THR A 98 3.65 -9.21 -5.33
C THR A 98 2.21 -8.84 -4.97
N ILE A 99 1.25 -9.19 -5.83
CA ILE A 99 -0.16 -8.92 -5.56
C ILE A 99 -0.78 -9.92 -4.60
N ILE A 100 -0.37 -11.18 -4.66
CA ILE A 100 -0.79 -12.17 -3.66
C ILE A 100 -0.35 -11.71 -2.27
N GLU A 101 0.89 -11.27 -2.12
CA GLU A 101 1.41 -10.74 -0.87
C GLU A 101 0.68 -9.46 -0.44
N ALA A 102 0.41 -8.55 -1.38
CA ALA A 102 -0.36 -7.34 -1.08
C ALA A 102 -1.78 -7.64 -0.57
N ILE A 103 -2.44 -8.64 -1.14
CA ILE A 103 -3.75 -9.12 -0.67
C ILE A 103 -3.61 -9.71 0.73
N ILE A 104 -2.65 -10.60 0.97
CA ILE A 104 -2.41 -11.20 2.28
C ILE A 104 -2.21 -10.10 3.34
N TYR A 105 -1.32 -9.16 3.06
CA TYR A 105 -1.05 -8.04 3.95
C TYR A 105 -2.28 -7.19 4.23
N ALA A 106 -3.06 -6.84 3.19
CA ALA A 106 -4.28 -6.05 3.36
C ALA A 106 -5.30 -6.74 4.27
N PHE A 107 -5.43 -8.06 4.20
CA PHE A 107 -6.33 -8.83 5.07
C PHE A 107 -5.81 -8.92 6.50
N VAL A 108 -4.56 -9.33 6.69
CA VAL A 108 -3.98 -9.55 8.03
C VAL A 108 -3.82 -8.24 8.81
N SER A 109 -3.41 -7.15 8.15
CA SER A 109 -3.23 -5.85 8.81
C SER A 109 -4.54 -5.15 9.17
N ARG A 110 -5.64 -5.48 8.49
CA ARG A 110 -6.92 -4.77 8.65
C ARG A 110 -7.99 -5.55 9.38
N MET A 111 -7.93 -6.88 9.36
CA MET A 111 -8.93 -7.73 9.98
C MET A 111 -8.40 -8.36 11.26
N LYS A 112 -9.13 -8.18 12.36
CA LYS A 112 -8.79 -8.85 13.63
C LYS A 112 -9.05 -10.35 13.53
N GLY A 113 -8.12 -11.16 14.04
CA GLY A 113 -8.25 -12.61 14.07
C GLY A 113 -7.99 -13.32 12.73
N VAL A 114 -7.41 -12.62 11.74
CA VAL A 114 -6.98 -13.21 10.48
C VAL A 114 -5.47 -13.44 10.52
N ASN A 115 -5.07 -14.69 10.31
CA ASN A 115 -3.67 -15.09 10.17
C ASN A 115 -3.42 -15.54 8.74
N ALA A 116 -2.19 -15.35 8.26
CA ALA A 116 -1.75 -15.87 6.97
C ALA A 116 -0.51 -16.74 7.13
N CYS A 117 -0.37 -17.69 6.22
CA CYS A 117 0.79 -18.57 6.13
C CYS A 117 1.22 -18.62 4.66
N VAL A 118 2.47 -18.28 4.40
CA VAL A 118 3.12 -18.40 3.10
C VAL A 118 4.10 -19.55 3.18
N ILE A 119 3.98 -20.50 2.26
CA ILE A 119 4.83 -21.69 2.21
C ILE A 119 5.49 -21.72 0.84
N SER A 120 6.81 -21.84 0.82
CA SER A 120 7.65 -21.98 -0.35
C SER A 120 8.56 -23.20 -0.20
N ASP A 121 9.06 -23.70 -1.32
CA ASP A 121 10.01 -24.82 -1.36
C ASP A 121 11.40 -24.42 -0.84
N ASP A 122 11.73 -23.13 -0.91
CA ASP A 122 12.97 -22.54 -0.40
C ASP A 122 12.68 -21.21 0.33
N LEU A 123 13.52 -20.87 1.30
CA LEU A 123 13.41 -19.65 2.12
C LEU A 123 13.57 -18.37 1.29
N ASP A 124 14.37 -18.43 0.22
CA ASP A 124 14.54 -17.31 -0.72
C ASP A 124 13.38 -17.20 -1.74
N GLY A 125 12.43 -18.14 -1.71
CA GLY A 125 11.36 -18.28 -2.70
C GLY A 125 10.05 -17.55 -2.40
N SER A 126 9.95 -16.85 -1.26
CA SER A 126 8.76 -16.08 -0.84
C SER A 126 8.76 -14.65 -1.38
#